data_AF-M5PB74-F1
#
_entry.id   AF-M5PB74-F1
#
_cell.length_a   1.000
_cell.length_b   1.000
_cell.length_c   1.000
_cell.angle_alpha   90.00
_cell.angle_beta   90.00
_cell.angle_gamma   90.00
#
_symmetry.space_group_name_H-M   'P 1'
#
loop_
_entity.id
_entity.type
_entity.pdbx_description
1 polymer ?
#
loop_
_entity_poly.entity_id
_entity_poly.type
_entity_poly.pdbx_seq_one_letter_code
_entity_poly.pdbx_strand_id
1 'polypeptide(L)'
;MEFEIRFISFYVIQVDGKDEQVNKQFKHFQTLDTEEFEHSELKDFLDGELKKIVKRKADRHPKSEQVPTKIGRFITEPGHKLDSNPNYNLFHKTKLAETKEDFNELSEQFVRTYLDTSAVRGGVFLVATAVPRKYFDDTFVFVMKCDFEPKVASIADESSLIRKVEMAITTKNMKSIQYPHMPEEGMTEESEVKIHQASHARYFEDFLKYVEYGESMPEIMKSQVMNMVQEHVYEAFEDKSEELQQFEHDLEIWEASEKREIQERLDTHQVIEASAQIVEHMPEAELKMKLGETEIKGLLADFGNTIHLAKVNGRYVALIEAETISFEKGSSPVEFYKPEGLDEVIERISRKSVEE
;
A
#
# COMPACT_ATOMS: atom_id res chain seq x y z
N MET A 1 -4.28 -20.33 -9.22
CA MET A 1 -3.80 -19.57 -10.39
C MET A 1 -2.43 -20.07 -10.84
N GLU A 2 -2.38 -20.61 -12.05
CA GLU A 2 -1.15 -20.94 -12.81
C GLU A 2 -1.14 -20.03 -14.04
N PHE A 3 0.04 -19.56 -14.42
CA PHE A 3 0.23 -18.68 -15.57
C PHE A 3 0.96 -19.41 -16.68
N GLU A 4 0.50 -19.22 -17.90
CA GLU A 4 1.18 -19.63 -19.12
C GLU A 4 1.88 -18.42 -19.72
N ILE A 5 3.19 -18.49 -19.89
CA ILE A 5 3.98 -17.42 -20.50
C ILE A 5 3.73 -17.41 -22.00
N ARG A 6 3.41 -16.24 -22.54
CA ARG A 6 3.38 -15.99 -23.99
C ARG A 6 4.76 -15.59 -24.49
N PHE A 7 5.34 -14.57 -23.86
CA PHE A 7 6.70 -14.13 -24.13
C PHE A 7 7.41 -13.72 -22.84
N ILE A 8 8.72 -13.89 -22.80
CA ILE A 8 9.58 -13.35 -21.73
C ILE A 8 10.92 -12.88 -22.28
N SER A 9 11.34 -11.66 -21.91
CA SER A 9 12.61 -11.06 -22.30
C SER A 9 13.52 -10.91 -21.08
N PHE A 10 14.77 -11.31 -21.24
CA PHE A 10 15.80 -11.30 -20.19
C PHE A 10 16.90 -10.28 -20.48
N TYR A 11 17.12 -9.36 -19.54
CA TYR A 11 18.18 -8.37 -19.62
C TYR A 11 19.04 -8.37 -18.37
N VAL A 12 20.35 -8.17 -18.54
CA VAL A 12 21.28 -7.90 -17.45
C VAL A 12 21.61 -6.43 -17.43
N ILE A 13 21.47 -5.82 -16.26
CA ILE A 13 21.79 -4.43 -15.99
C ILE A 13 23.11 -4.37 -15.25
N GLN A 14 24.04 -3.58 -15.78
CA GLN A 14 25.33 -3.29 -15.18
C GLN A 14 25.42 -1.80 -14.90
N VAL A 15 25.86 -1.48 -13.68
CA VAL A 15 26.01 -0.12 -13.19
C VAL A 15 27.42 -0.03 -12.63
N ASP A 16 28.31 0.62 -13.37
CA ASP A 16 29.72 0.75 -13.03
C ASP A 16 30.06 2.22 -12.76
N GLY A 17 30.73 2.48 -11.64
CA GLY A 17 31.15 3.83 -11.22
C GLY A 17 30.70 4.21 -9.80
N LYS A 18 31.29 5.29 -9.27
CA LYS A 18 30.85 5.98 -8.04
C LYS A 18 30.64 7.46 -8.41
N ASP A 19 29.58 8.06 -7.87
CA ASP A 19 29.20 9.48 -8.07
C ASP A 19 28.87 9.87 -9.54
N GLU A 20 29.05 11.14 -9.93
CA GLU A 20 28.51 11.77 -11.16
C GLU A 20 28.88 11.12 -12.51
N GLN A 21 29.74 10.09 -12.52
CA GLN A 21 30.08 9.29 -13.71
C GLN A 21 29.61 7.84 -13.58
N VAL A 22 28.32 7.64 -13.28
CA VAL A 22 27.70 6.31 -13.33
C VAL A 22 27.51 5.89 -14.78
N ASN A 23 28.27 4.89 -15.24
CA ASN A 23 28.00 4.24 -16.52
C ASN A 23 26.89 3.19 -16.31
N LYS A 24 25.73 3.44 -16.93
CA LYS A 24 24.56 2.56 -16.86
C LYS A 24 24.40 1.88 -18.21
N GLN A 25 24.51 0.56 -18.25
CA GLN A 25 24.34 -0.22 -19.47
C GLN A 25 23.50 -1.46 -19.22
N PHE A 26 22.87 -1.96 -20.29
CA PHE A 26 22.15 -3.22 -20.25
C PHE A 26 22.56 -4.10 -21.41
N LYS A 27 22.43 -5.41 -21.22
CA LYS A 27 22.61 -6.42 -22.26
C LYS A 27 21.37 -7.28 -22.33
N HIS A 28 20.75 -7.35 -23.50
CA HIS A 28 19.75 -8.36 -23.81
C HIS A 28 20.43 -9.72 -23.98
N PHE A 29 19.88 -10.76 -23.35
CA PHE A 29 20.39 -12.13 -23.50
C PHE A 29 19.51 -12.94 -24.45
N GLN A 30 18.22 -12.95 -24.17
CA GLN A 30 17.27 -13.72 -24.95
C GLN A 30 15.85 -13.21 -24.68
N THR A 31 15.01 -13.38 -25.69
CA THR A 31 13.56 -13.41 -25.55
C THR A 31 13.14 -14.85 -25.83
N LEU A 32 12.15 -15.35 -25.12
CA LEU A 32 11.58 -16.70 -25.30
C LEU A 32 10.08 -16.58 -25.55
N ASP A 33 9.56 -17.39 -26.45
CA ASP A 33 8.12 -17.64 -26.58
C ASP A 33 7.64 -18.75 -25.60
N THR A 34 6.39 -19.16 -25.71
CA THR A 34 5.79 -20.20 -24.87
C THR A 34 6.56 -21.53 -24.93
N GLU A 35 6.88 -22.02 -26.12
CA GLU A 35 7.52 -23.33 -26.29
C GLU A 35 8.97 -23.29 -25.77
N GLU A 36 9.69 -22.23 -26.12
CA GLU A 36 11.07 -22.04 -25.66
C GLU A 36 11.14 -21.85 -24.14
N PHE A 37 10.19 -21.15 -23.54
CA PHE A 37 10.13 -20.96 -22.09
C PHE A 37 9.87 -22.27 -21.35
N GLU A 38 8.95 -23.11 -21.84
CA GLU A 38 8.57 -24.37 -21.20
C GLU A 38 9.73 -25.37 -21.10
N HIS A 39 10.73 -25.25 -21.98
CA HIS A 39 11.95 -26.05 -22.00
C HIS A 39 13.17 -25.35 -21.39
N SER A 40 12.99 -24.17 -20.78
CA SER A 40 14.09 -23.36 -20.23
C SER A 40 14.22 -23.48 -18.71
N GLU A 41 15.44 -23.28 -18.20
CA GLU A 41 15.73 -23.16 -16.76
C GLU A 41 15.00 -21.96 -16.10
N LEU A 42 14.54 -20.98 -16.90
CA LEU A 42 13.76 -19.84 -16.38
C LEU A 42 12.38 -20.26 -15.86
N LYS A 43 11.85 -21.39 -16.35
CA LYS A 43 10.58 -21.95 -15.87
C LYS A 43 10.65 -22.27 -14.39
N ASP A 44 11.66 -23.05 -14.00
CA ASP A 44 11.84 -23.46 -12.61
C ASP A 44 12.20 -22.25 -11.72
N PHE A 45 12.96 -21.28 -12.26
CA PHE A 45 13.29 -20.04 -11.56
C PHE A 45 12.05 -19.17 -11.26
N LEU A 46 11.08 -19.10 -12.20
CA LEU A 46 9.86 -18.30 -12.06
C LEU A 46 8.66 -19.10 -11.52
N ASP A 47 8.85 -20.37 -11.16
CA ASP A 47 7.75 -21.22 -10.72
C ASP A 47 7.04 -20.63 -9.50
N GLY A 48 5.72 -20.49 -9.62
CA GLY A 48 4.86 -19.87 -8.62
C GLY A 48 5.10 -18.37 -8.36
N GLU A 49 6.11 -17.73 -8.95
CA GLU A 49 6.44 -16.33 -8.66
C GLU A 49 5.39 -15.35 -9.20
N LEU A 50 4.88 -15.56 -10.42
CA LEU A 50 3.79 -14.74 -10.96
C LEU A 50 2.52 -14.84 -10.10
N LYS A 51 2.20 -16.05 -9.62
CA LYS A 51 1.11 -16.28 -8.67
C LYS A 51 1.33 -15.52 -7.36
N LYS A 52 2.56 -15.48 -6.83
CA LYS A 52 2.89 -14.69 -5.62
C LYS A 52 2.71 -13.20 -5.89
N ILE A 53 3.17 -12.67 -7.03
CA ILE A 53 2.99 -11.25 -7.42
C ILE A 53 1.50 -10.89 -7.42
N VAL A 54 0.69 -11.72 -8.08
CA VAL A 54 -0.75 -11.49 -8.18
C VAL A 54 -1.45 -11.61 -6.82
N LYS A 55 -1.06 -12.56 -5.97
CA LYS A 55 -1.65 -12.73 -4.63
C LYS A 55 -1.17 -11.76 -3.56
N ARG A 56 -0.10 -10.98 -3.81
CA ARG A 56 0.33 -9.94 -2.87
C ARG A 56 -0.80 -8.93 -2.69
N LYS A 57 -1.23 -8.79 -1.43
CA LYS A 57 -2.22 -7.80 -1.02
C LYS A 57 -1.69 -6.40 -1.33
N ALA A 58 -2.55 -5.58 -1.93
CA ALA A 58 -2.34 -4.17 -2.16
C ALA A 58 -3.68 -3.49 -1.88
N ASP A 59 -3.64 -2.45 -1.06
CA ASP A 59 -4.82 -1.66 -0.72
C ASP A 59 -4.74 -0.35 -1.52
N ARG A 60 -5.87 0.13 -2.07
CA ARG A 60 -5.93 1.44 -2.75
C ARG A 60 -5.56 2.57 -1.78
N HIS A 61 -5.94 2.40 -0.52
CA HIS A 61 -5.63 3.29 0.59
C HIS A 61 -4.85 2.50 1.66
N PRO A 62 -3.50 2.56 1.62
CA PRO A 62 -2.69 1.78 2.54
C PRO A 62 -2.78 2.31 3.97
N LYS A 63 -2.63 1.42 4.96
CA LYS A 63 -2.64 1.79 6.39
C LYS A 63 -1.45 2.68 6.82
N SER A 64 -0.45 2.85 5.95
CA SER A 64 0.69 3.75 6.14
C SER A 64 1.27 4.19 4.79
N GLU A 65 2.00 5.30 4.75
CA GLU A 65 2.66 5.78 3.53
C GLU A 65 3.72 4.81 3.00
N GLN A 66 4.42 4.12 3.90
CA GLN A 66 5.54 3.23 3.57
C GLN A 66 5.10 1.77 3.46
N VAL A 67 4.21 1.48 2.52
CA VAL A 67 3.86 0.10 2.15
C VAL A 67 4.71 -0.41 0.99
N PRO A 68 5.11 -1.70 1.00
CA PRO A 68 5.91 -2.28 -0.08
C PRO A 68 5.10 -2.55 -1.36
N THR A 69 3.79 -2.77 -1.23
CA THR A 69 2.90 -3.02 -2.38
C THR A 69 1.91 -1.88 -2.49
N LYS A 70 1.82 -1.26 -3.67
CA LYS A 70 0.92 -0.14 -3.96
C LYS A 70 0.13 -0.40 -5.24
N ILE A 71 -1.06 0.20 -5.31
CA ILE A 71 -1.84 0.30 -6.55
C ILE A 71 -1.63 1.72 -7.07
N GLY A 72 -1.25 1.82 -8.34
CA GLY A 72 -1.13 3.09 -9.04
C GLY A 72 -2.15 3.18 -10.16
N ARG A 73 -2.69 4.37 -10.41
CA ARG A 73 -3.63 4.66 -11.49
C ARG A 73 -2.94 5.50 -12.57
N PHE A 74 -3.14 5.16 -13.84
CA PHE A 74 -2.62 5.97 -14.94
C PHE A 74 -3.31 7.33 -14.97
N ILE A 75 -2.52 8.40 -14.95
CA ILE A 75 -3.01 9.77 -14.98
C ILE A 75 -3.57 10.09 -16.38
N THR A 76 -4.76 10.67 -16.43
CA THR A 76 -5.38 11.18 -17.66
C THR A 76 -5.85 12.61 -17.46
N GLU A 77 -5.57 13.48 -18.42
CA GLU A 77 -6.10 14.83 -18.40
C GLU A 77 -7.62 14.82 -18.64
N PRO A 78 -8.38 15.78 -18.08
CA PRO A 78 -9.82 15.88 -18.31
C PRO A 78 -10.18 15.89 -19.80
N GLY A 79 -11.06 14.97 -20.21
CA GLY A 79 -11.49 14.82 -21.61
C GLY A 79 -10.58 13.95 -22.48
N HIS A 80 -9.45 13.48 -21.95
CA HIS A 80 -8.54 12.54 -22.62
C HIS A 80 -8.77 11.10 -22.13
N LYS A 81 -8.48 10.13 -23.02
CA LYS A 81 -8.58 8.69 -22.71
C LYS A 81 -7.26 8.16 -22.16
N LEU A 82 -7.25 6.92 -21.66
CA LEU A 82 -6.05 6.25 -21.15
C LEU A 82 -4.90 6.19 -22.17
N ASP A 83 -5.21 6.15 -23.46
CA ASP A 83 -4.23 6.16 -24.55
C ASP A 83 -3.45 7.48 -24.68
N SER A 84 -3.80 8.54 -23.94
CA SER A 84 -2.96 9.72 -23.82
C SER A 84 -1.79 9.51 -22.86
N ASN A 85 -1.86 8.49 -21.99
CA ASN A 85 -0.84 8.23 -20.98
C ASN A 85 0.32 7.40 -21.58
N PRO A 86 1.57 7.90 -21.56
CA PRO A 86 2.71 7.19 -22.14
C PRO A 86 3.03 5.86 -21.46
N ASN A 87 2.89 5.79 -20.13
CA ASN A 87 3.12 4.54 -19.40
C ASN A 87 2.05 3.51 -19.78
N TYR A 88 0.76 3.88 -19.78
CA TYR A 88 -0.33 3.01 -20.21
C TYR A 88 -0.07 2.46 -21.62
N ASN A 89 0.28 3.33 -22.57
CA ASN A 89 0.52 2.92 -23.95
C ASN A 89 1.62 1.86 -24.09
N LEU A 90 2.72 2.01 -23.35
CA LEU A 90 3.82 1.03 -23.37
C LEU A 90 3.35 -0.33 -22.84
N PHE A 91 2.67 -0.33 -21.69
CA PHE A 91 2.10 -1.55 -21.10
C PHE A 91 1.05 -2.21 -22.00
N HIS A 92 0.12 -1.41 -22.53
CA HIS A 92 -0.96 -1.88 -23.39
C HIS A 92 -0.45 -2.47 -24.71
N LYS A 93 0.50 -1.81 -25.38
CA LYS A 93 1.15 -2.36 -26.58
C LYS A 93 1.90 -3.65 -26.30
N THR A 94 2.57 -3.73 -25.15
CA THR A 94 3.31 -4.94 -24.73
C THR A 94 2.36 -6.10 -24.45
N LYS A 95 1.21 -5.83 -23.82
CA LYS A 95 0.13 -6.81 -23.59
C LYS A 95 -0.38 -7.41 -24.92
N LEU A 96 -0.44 -6.58 -25.98
CA LEU A 96 -0.96 -6.94 -27.30
C LEU A 96 0.11 -7.46 -28.27
N ALA A 97 1.38 -7.57 -27.87
CA ALA A 97 2.43 -8.05 -28.75
C ALA A 97 2.14 -9.49 -29.23
N GLU A 98 2.22 -9.69 -30.56
CA GLU A 98 1.94 -10.99 -31.19
C GLU A 98 3.20 -11.73 -31.61
N THR A 99 4.30 -11.01 -31.83
CA THR A 99 5.58 -11.56 -32.27
C THR A 99 6.66 -11.37 -31.21
N LYS A 100 7.67 -12.23 -31.29
CA LYS A 100 8.83 -12.22 -30.40
C LYS A 100 9.65 -10.94 -30.58
N GLU A 101 9.78 -10.48 -31.83
CA GLU A 101 10.48 -9.27 -32.22
C GLU A 101 9.79 -8.03 -31.66
N ASP A 102 8.48 -7.87 -31.89
CA ASP A 102 7.70 -6.74 -31.36
C ASP A 102 7.75 -6.69 -29.83
N PHE A 103 7.60 -7.86 -29.19
CA PHE A 103 7.67 -7.97 -27.74
C PHE A 103 9.05 -7.57 -27.21
N ASN A 104 10.14 -7.94 -27.88
CA ASN A 104 11.49 -7.55 -27.49
C ASN A 104 11.72 -6.04 -27.63
N GLU A 105 11.28 -5.42 -28.73
CA GLU A 105 11.41 -3.96 -28.93
C GLU A 105 10.65 -3.17 -27.85
N LEU A 106 9.45 -3.63 -27.48
CA LEU A 106 8.66 -3.04 -26.41
C LEU A 106 9.31 -3.30 -25.03
N SER A 107 9.80 -4.51 -24.80
CA SER A 107 10.52 -4.89 -23.58
C SER A 107 11.75 -4.02 -23.34
N GLU A 108 12.51 -3.70 -24.40
CA GLU A 108 13.70 -2.84 -24.33
C GLU A 108 13.35 -1.42 -23.87
N GLN A 109 12.18 -0.90 -24.24
CA GLN A 109 11.73 0.42 -23.77
C GLN A 109 11.54 0.45 -22.25
N PHE A 110 11.02 -0.62 -21.63
CA PHE A 110 10.99 -0.70 -20.16
C PHE A 110 12.40 -0.67 -19.57
N VAL A 111 13.36 -1.37 -20.17
CA VAL A 111 14.74 -1.37 -19.66
C VAL A 111 15.35 0.02 -19.75
N ARG A 112 15.17 0.72 -20.87
CA ARG A 112 15.66 2.09 -21.06
C ARG A 112 15.05 3.05 -20.05
N THR A 113 13.73 3.03 -19.89
CA THR A 113 13.04 3.86 -18.89
C THR A 113 13.52 3.54 -17.46
N TYR A 114 13.81 2.27 -17.15
CA TYR A 114 14.38 1.91 -15.85
C TYR A 114 15.80 2.48 -15.66
N LEU A 115 16.66 2.47 -16.69
CA LEU A 115 18.00 3.06 -16.59
C LEU A 115 17.99 4.59 -16.39
N ASP A 116 16.94 5.27 -16.85
CA ASP A 116 16.76 6.71 -16.67
C ASP A 116 16.28 7.10 -15.25
N THR A 117 15.94 6.12 -14.41
CA THR A 117 15.56 6.40 -13.01
C THR A 117 16.74 6.88 -12.17
N SER A 118 16.42 7.54 -11.05
CA SER A 118 17.42 8.10 -10.15
C SER A 118 18.19 7.00 -9.37
N ALA A 119 17.51 5.89 -9.05
CA ALA A 119 17.99 4.84 -8.15
C ALA A 119 18.24 3.50 -8.85
N VAL A 120 18.83 3.51 -10.05
CA VAL A 120 19.17 2.30 -10.81
C VAL A 120 20.13 1.42 -10.04
N ARG A 121 19.86 0.12 -10.03
CA ARG A 121 20.77 -0.89 -9.47
C ARG A 121 21.00 -2.00 -10.49
N GLY A 122 22.22 -2.51 -10.53
CA GLY A 122 22.55 -3.70 -11.30
C GLY A 122 21.70 -4.90 -10.91
N GLY A 123 21.65 -5.91 -11.78
CA GLY A 123 20.82 -7.09 -11.58
C GLY A 123 20.23 -7.60 -12.88
N VAL A 124 19.16 -8.38 -12.75
CA VAL A 124 18.36 -8.88 -13.88
C VAL A 124 17.05 -8.12 -13.96
N PHE A 125 16.67 -7.78 -15.18
CA PHE A 125 15.40 -7.17 -15.53
C PHE A 125 14.67 -8.10 -16.50
N LEU A 126 13.43 -8.45 -16.14
CA LEU A 126 12.59 -9.34 -16.92
C LEU A 126 11.31 -8.61 -17.31
N VAL A 127 10.86 -8.81 -18.54
CA VAL A 127 9.52 -8.42 -18.98
C VAL A 127 8.85 -9.68 -19.48
N ALA A 128 7.66 -9.99 -18.99
CA ALA A 128 6.91 -11.18 -19.37
C ALA A 128 5.45 -10.84 -19.67
N THR A 129 4.88 -11.49 -20.68
CA THR A 129 3.43 -11.56 -20.87
C THR A 129 2.93 -12.95 -20.51
N ALA A 130 1.84 -13.03 -19.77
CA ALA A 130 1.30 -14.32 -19.33
C ALA A 130 -0.23 -14.31 -19.20
N VAL A 131 -0.84 -15.48 -19.42
CA VAL A 131 -2.29 -15.69 -19.33
C VAL A 131 -2.60 -16.69 -18.20
N PRO A 132 -3.58 -16.44 -17.32
CA PRO A 132 -3.94 -17.38 -16.27
C PRO A 132 -4.79 -18.55 -16.80
N ARG A 133 -4.30 -19.79 -16.69
CA ARG A 133 -4.86 -20.99 -17.36
C ARG A 133 -6.32 -21.38 -17.07
N LYS A 134 -6.95 -20.88 -16.01
CA LYS A 134 -8.21 -21.46 -15.47
C LYS A 134 -9.32 -20.47 -15.12
N TYR A 135 -9.03 -19.18 -15.11
CA TYR A 135 -9.95 -18.21 -14.49
C TYR A 135 -10.46 -17.18 -15.49
N PHE A 136 -9.63 -16.76 -16.44
CA PHE A 136 -9.94 -15.72 -17.42
C PHE A 136 -8.84 -15.62 -18.48
N ASP A 137 -9.16 -15.20 -19.71
CA ASP A 137 -8.22 -15.22 -20.85
C ASP A 137 -7.39 -13.91 -20.99
N ASP A 138 -7.46 -13.02 -20.01
CA ASP A 138 -6.71 -11.77 -20.06
C ASP A 138 -5.21 -11.99 -19.95
N THR A 139 -4.48 -11.34 -20.87
CA THR A 139 -3.02 -11.27 -20.83
C THR A 139 -2.58 -10.20 -19.82
N PHE A 140 -1.63 -10.57 -18.98
CA PHE A 140 -0.95 -9.68 -18.04
C PHE A 140 0.49 -9.43 -18.50
N VAL A 141 0.98 -8.23 -18.25
CA VAL A 141 2.38 -7.83 -18.36
C VAL A 141 2.98 -7.79 -16.95
N PHE A 142 4.08 -8.51 -16.77
CA PHE A 142 4.89 -8.50 -15.57
C PHE A 142 6.25 -7.91 -15.88
N VAL A 143 6.62 -6.85 -15.15
CA VAL A 143 7.98 -6.30 -15.18
C VAL A 143 8.63 -6.67 -13.87
N MET A 144 9.74 -7.41 -13.90
CA MET A 144 10.38 -7.93 -12.70
C MET A 144 11.84 -7.53 -12.63
N LYS A 145 12.30 -7.21 -11.42
CA LYS A 145 13.69 -6.83 -11.16
C LYS A 145 14.25 -7.66 -10.03
N CYS A 146 15.33 -8.39 -10.32
CA CYS A 146 16.08 -9.20 -9.37
C CYS A 146 17.47 -8.60 -9.15
N ASP A 147 17.91 -8.52 -7.90
CA ASP A 147 19.26 -8.08 -7.54
C ASP A 147 20.26 -9.25 -7.68
N PHE A 148 21.52 -8.95 -7.97
CA PHE A 148 22.59 -9.96 -7.89
C PHE A 148 22.97 -10.23 -6.43
N GLU A 149 23.07 -11.50 -6.08
CA GLU A 149 23.66 -11.93 -4.81
C GLU A 149 25.16 -12.25 -5.01
N PRO A 150 26.07 -11.57 -4.30
CA PRO A 150 27.50 -11.84 -4.41
C PRO A 150 27.89 -13.11 -3.65
N LYS A 151 28.91 -13.83 -4.16
CA LYS A 151 29.59 -14.95 -3.48
C LYS A 151 28.67 -16.15 -3.16
N VAL A 152 27.78 -16.52 -4.07
CA VAL A 152 26.96 -17.74 -3.94
C VAL A 152 27.77 -18.95 -4.42
N ALA A 153 27.82 -20.01 -3.60
CA ALA A 153 28.43 -21.28 -3.95
C ALA A 153 27.32 -22.27 -4.34
N SER A 154 27.37 -22.82 -5.57
CA SER A 154 26.46 -23.88 -5.99
C SER A 154 27.20 -25.23 -5.97
N ILE A 155 26.57 -26.27 -5.43
CA ILE A 155 27.10 -27.64 -5.52
C ILE A 155 26.81 -28.14 -6.95
N ALA A 156 27.84 -28.53 -7.69
CA ALA A 156 27.72 -28.92 -9.09
C ALA A 156 27.54 -30.44 -9.25
N ASP A 157 28.52 -31.24 -8.81
CA ASP A 157 28.53 -32.70 -8.94
C ASP A 157 29.48 -33.35 -7.90
N GLU A 158 29.41 -34.69 -7.72
CA GLU A 158 30.25 -35.44 -6.76
C GLU A 158 31.75 -35.32 -7.03
N SER A 159 32.15 -34.97 -8.26
CA SER A 159 33.55 -34.75 -8.67
C SER A 159 34.05 -33.31 -8.49
N SER A 160 33.16 -32.32 -8.42
CA SER A 160 33.46 -30.91 -8.17
C SER A 160 32.45 -30.35 -7.15
N LEU A 161 32.78 -30.56 -5.87
CA LEU A 161 31.94 -30.24 -4.72
C LEU A 161 31.41 -28.79 -4.69
N ILE A 162 32.13 -27.84 -5.27
CA ILE A 162 31.78 -26.41 -5.21
C ILE A 162 32.10 -25.73 -6.55
N ARG A 163 31.06 -25.30 -7.28
CA ARG A 163 31.17 -24.30 -8.35
C ARG A 163 30.95 -22.93 -7.73
N LYS A 164 31.97 -22.07 -7.80
CA LYS A 164 31.87 -20.68 -7.36
C LYS A 164 31.08 -19.91 -8.43
N VAL A 165 29.84 -19.56 -8.12
CA VAL A 165 29.03 -18.69 -8.97
C VAL A 165 29.35 -17.26 -8.55
N GLU A 166 30.00 -16.50 -9.44
CA GLU A 166 30.40 -15.12 -9.12
C GLU A 166 29.19 -14.22 -8.85
N MET A 167 28.06 -14.46 -9.54
CA MET A 167 26.80 -13.75 -9.36
C MET A 167 25.61 -14.69 -9.54
N ALA A 168 24.76 -14.81 -8.52
CA ALA A 168 23.49 -15.55 -8.59
C ALA A 168 22.31 -14.58 -8.56
N ILE A 169 21.17 -15.01 -9.12
CA ILE A 169 19.91 -14.26 -9.07
C ILE A 169 18.94 -14.94 -8.11
N THR A 170 18.15 -14.15 -7.40
CA THR A 170 17.22 -14.61 -6.37
C THR A 170 15.84 -13.99 -6.57
N THR A 171 14.79 -14.74 -6.24
CA THR A 171 13.41 -14.22 -6.23
C THR A 171 13.02 -13.65 -4.85
N LYS A 172 13.83 -13.86 -3.81
CA LYS A 172 13.50 -13.53 -2.41
C LYS A 172 13.11 -12.07 -2.18
N ASN A 173 13.75 -11.15 -2.91
CA ASN A 173 13.46 -9.71 -2.88
C ASN A 173 13.09 -9.18 -4.28
N MET A 174 12.48 -10.04 -5.10
CA MET A 174 12.08 -9.66 -6.45
C MET A 174 11.02 -8.58 -6.41
N LYS A 175 11.32 -7.51 -7.14
CA LYS A 175 10.45 -6.35 -7.29
C LYS A 175 9.66 -6.55 -8.56
N SER A 176 8.39 -6.17 -8.56
CA SER A 176 7.52 -6.45 -9.68
C SER A 176 6.53 -5.33 -9.95
N ILE A 177 6.18 -5.15 -11.21
CA ILE A 177 4.97 -4.47 -11.67
C ILE A 177 4.07 -5.52 -12.31
N GLN A 178 2.78 -5.45 -12.01
CA GLN A 178 1.72 -6.21 -12.68
C GLN A 178 0.77 -5.21 -13.35
N TYR A 179 0.53 -5.43 -14.64
CA TYR A 179 -0.49 -4.73 -15.44
C TYR A 179 -1.29 -5.74 -16.26
N PRO A 180 -2.62 -5.61 -16.39
CA PRO A 180 -3.48 -4.75 -15.57
C PRO A 180 -3.47 -5.18 -14.10
N HIS A 181 -3.90 -4.30 -13.20
CA HIS A 181 -4.17 -4.70 -11.83
C HIS A 181 -5.33 -5.71 -11.80
N MET A 182 -5.24 -6.70 -10.92
CA MET A 182 -6.27 -7.71 -10.71
C MET A 182 -6.73 -7.60 -9.25
N PRO A 183 -7.83 -6.87 -8.97
CA PRO A 183 -8.35 -6.72 -7.62
C PRO A 183 -8.83 -8.06 -7.05
N GLU A 184 -9.57 -8.81 -7.87
CA GLU A 184 -10.13 -10.12 -7.54
C GLU A 184 -9.87 -11.11 -8.69
N GLU A 185 -9.84 -12.42 -8.39
CA GLU A 185 -9.63 -13.44 -9.42
C GLU A 185 -10.73 -13.37 -10.49
N GLY A 186 -10.34 -13.01 -11.72
CA GLY A 186 -11.27 -12.84 -12.85
C GLY A 186 -11.70 -11.40 -13.14
N MET A 187 -11.22 -10.40 -12.38
CA MET A 187 -11.45 -8.98 -12.66
C MET A 187 -10.14 -8.28 -13.02
N THR A 188 -10.16 -7.42 -14.04
CA THR A 188 -9.00 -6.63 -14.46
C THR A 188 -9.34 -5.14 -14.49
N GLU A 189 -8.42 -4.32 -13.98
CA GLU A 189 -8.53 -2.86 -13.96
C GLU A 189 -7.47 -2.28 -14.90
N GLU A 190 -7.88 -1.97 -16.13
CA GLU A 190 -6.98 -1.47 -17.20
C GLU A 190 -6.38 -0.10 -16.90
N SER A 191 -7.03 0.70 -16.05
CA SER A 191 -6.49 1.99 -15.63
C SER A 191 -5.47 1.87 -14.49
N GLU A 192 -5.23 0.67 -13.96
CA GLU A 192 -4.44 0.46 -12.75
C GLU A 192 -3.26 -0.50 -12.96
N VAL A 193 -2.19 -0.26 -12.20
CA VAL A 193 -1.00 -1.11 -12.10
C VAL A 193 -0.74 -1.43 -10.64
N LYS A 194 -0.25 -2.64 -10.38
CA LYS A 194 0.22 -3.01 -9.04
C LYS A 194 1.73 -3.07 -9.03
N ILE A 195 2.35 -2.32 -8.13
CA ILE A 195 3.79 -2.36 -7.91
C ILE A 195 4.10 -3.06 -6.58
N HIS A 196 5.22 -3.76 -6.54
CA HIS A 196 5.82 -4.28 -5.33
C HIS A 196 7.31 -3.97 -5.32
N GLN A 197 7.74 -3.26 -4.28
CA GLN A 197 9.11 -2.88 -4.03
C GLN A 197 9.41 -2.78 -2.54
N ALA A 198 10.69 -2.76 -2.15
CA ALA A 198 11.03 -2.41 -0.77
C ALA A 198 10.56 -0.97 -0.50
N SER A 199 9.98 -0.70 0.67
CA SER A 199 9.37 0.59 1.02
C SER A 199 10.30 1.81 0.86
N HIS A 200 11.61 1.62 1.04
CA HIS A 200 12.61 2.68 0.85
C HIS A 200 13.04 2.89 -0.60
N ALA A 201 12.69 1.98 -1.50
CA ALA A 201 13.13 2.02 -2.88
C ALA A 201 12.00 2.53 -3.75
N ARG A 202 12.14 3.73 -4.31
CA ARG A 202 11.13 4.41 -5.15
C ARG A 202 11.36 4.22 -6.65
N TYR A 203 12.21 3.30 -7.09
CA TYR A 203 12.56 3.21 -8.51
C TYR A 203 11.37 2.86 -9.41
N PHE A 204 10.36 2.09 -8.97
CA PHE A 204 9.17 1.87 -9.82
C PHE A 204 8.18 3.02 -9.78
N GLU A 205 8.23 3.86 -8.75
CA GLU A 205 7.48 5.11 -8.72
C GLU A 205 8.13 6.10 -9.71
N ASP A 206 9.47 6.20 -9.72
CA ASP A 206 10.23 6.98 -10.70
C ASP A 206 10.09 6.44 -12.14
N PHE A 207 9.96 5.12 -12.29
CA PHE A 207 9.74 4.43 -13.57
C PHE A 207 8.39 4.80 -14.18
N LEU A 208 7.37 4.96 -13.33
CA LEU A 208 5.98 5.22 -13.69
C LEU A 208 5.61 6.69 -13.47
N LYS A 209 6.31 7.59 -14.19
CA LYS A 209 6.16 9.05 -14.03
C LYS A 209 4.73 9.57 -14.20
N TYR A 210 3.90 8.90 -15.00
CA TYR A 210 2.52 9.29 -15.27
C TYR A 210 1.51 8.40 -14.54
N VAL A 211 1.87 7.92 -13.36
CA VAL A 211 0.99 7.11 -12.50
C VAL A 211 0.87 7.81 -11.15
N GLU A 212 -0.36 8.00 -10.68
CA GLU A 212 -0.66 8.48 -9.34
C GLU A 212 -0.86 7.30 -8.39
N TYR A 213 -0.48 7.47 -7.14
CA TYR A 213 -0.70 6.47 -6.09
C TYR A 213 -1.68 7.06 -5.08
N GLY A 214 -2.65 6.25 -4.64
CA GLY A 214 -3.65 6.68 -3.68
C GLY A 214 -3.03 7.15 -2.37
N GLU A 215 -3.66 8.14 -1.75
CA GLU A 215 -3.30 8.63 -0.43
C GLU A 215 -3.46 7.53 0.62
N SER A 216 -2.62 7.57 1.64
CA SER A 216 -2.70 6.66 2.77
C SER A 216 -3.89 6.97 3.66
N MET A 217 -4.36 5.97 4.41
CA MET A 217 -5.43 6.14 5.39
C MET A 217 -5.22 7.33 6.32
N PRO A 218 -4.03 7.52 6.94
CA PRO A 218 -3.82 8.65 7.82
C PRO A 218 -3.90 10.01 7.12
N GLU A 219 -3.47 10.10 5.85
CA GLU A 219 -3.53 11.33 5.06
C GLU A 219 -4.98 11.69 4.70
N ILE A 220 -5.77 10.70 4.25
CA ILE A 220 -7.20 10.90 3.95
C ILE A 220 -7.95 11.36 5.20
N MET A 221 -7.76 10.66 6.32
CA MET A 221 -8.37 11.03 7.60
C MET A 221 -7.95 12.44 8.04
N LYS A 222 -6.67 12.78 7.86
CA LYS A 222 -6.15 14.11 8.18
C LYS A 222 -6.82 15.19 7.33
N SER A 223 -6.88 15.00 6.00
CA SER A 223 -7.50 15.96 5.07
C SER A 223 -8.98 16.17 5.39
N GLN A 224 -9.74 15.08 5.61
CA GLN A 224 -11.16 15.16 5.92
C GLN A 224 -11.43 15.84 7.27
N VAL A 225 -10.65 15.52 8.31
CA VAL A 225 -10.75 16.23 9.61
C VAL A 225 -10.43 17.72 9.44
N MET A 226 -9.40 18.08 8.67
CA MET A 226 -9.06 19.49 8.43
C MET A 226 -10.17 20.24 7.70
N ASN A 227 -10.73 19.66 6.63
CA ASN A 227 -11.81 20.28 5.87
C ASN A 227 -13.04 20.51 6.75
N MET A 228 -13.46 19.51 7.54
CA MET A 228 -14.60 19.65 8.46
C MET A 228 -14.35 20.77 9.48
N VAL A 229 -13.17 20.75 10.11
CA VAL A 229 -12.81 21.71 11.15
C VAL A 229 -12.80 23.12 10.56
N GLN A 230 -12.26 23.30 9.36
CA GLN A 230 -12.31 24.57 8.64
C GLN A 230 -13.74 25.00 8.36
N GLU A 231 -14.59 24.14 7.77
CA GLU A 231 -16.00 24.47 7.48
C GLU A 231 -16.76 24.94 8.72
N HIS A 232 -16.70 24.18 9.82
CA HIS A 232 -17.43 24.52 11.05
C HIS A 232 -16.90 25.77 11.75
N VAL A 233 -15.60 26.01 11.69
CA VAL A 233 -14.98 27.18 12.32
C VAL A 233 -15.23 28.42 11.48
N TYR A 234 -15.10 28.36 10.15
CA TYR A 234 -15.40 29.50 9.28
C TYR A 234 -16.88 29.89 9.33
N GLU A 235 -17.79 28.97 9.66
CA GLU A 235 -19.19 29.31 9.95
C GLU A 235 -19.40 29.94 11.33
N ALA A 236 -18.59 29.57 12.34
CA ALA A 236 -18.74 30.02 13.71
C ALA A 236 -18.08 31.40 13.99
N PHE A 237 -17.03 31.75 13.25
CA PHE A 237 -16.25 32.97 13.48
C PHE A 237 -16.45 34.02 12.37
N GLU A 238 -16.43 35.30 12.75
CA GLU A 238 -16.37 36.39 11.78
C GLU A 238 -15.01 36.42 11.06
N ASP A 239 -15.06 36.68 9.74
CA ASP A 239 -13.90 36.80 8.86
C ASP A 239 -12.84 37.76 9.45
N LYS A 240 -11.61 37.26 9.61
CA LYS A 240 -10.44 38.00 10.13
C LYS A 240 -10.49 38.42 11.61
N SER A 241 -11.27 37.73 12.43
CA SER A 241 -11.16 37.86 13.89
C SER A 241 -9.77 37.39 14.39
N GLU A 242 -9.28 37.96 15.50
CA GLU A 242 -8.05 37.49 16.16
C GLU A 242 -8.20 36.02 16.63
N GLU A 243 -9.41 35.61 16.98
CA GLU A 243 -9.75 34.24 17.37
C GLU A 243 -9.58 33.25 16.21
N LEU A 244 -9.97 33.63 14.99
CA LEU A 244 -9.76 32.81 13.79
C LEU A 244 -8.27 32.69 13.44
N GLN A 245 -7.48 33.77 13.58
CA GLN A 245 -6.04 33.73 13.34
C GLN A 245 -5.30 32.85 14.36
N GLN A 246 -5.68 32.94 15.63
CA GLN A 246 -5.14 32.05 16.67
C GLN A 246 -5.53 30.60 16.39
N PHE A 247 -6.75 30.37 15.93
CA PHE A 247 -7.24 29.06 15.57
C PHE A 247 -6.45 28.45 14.38
N GLU A 248 -6.25 29.19 13.30
CA GLU A 248 -5.45 28.75 12.15
C GLU A 248 -4.02 28.39 12.58
N HIS A 249 -3.42 29.19 13.47
CA HIS A 249 -2.10 28.92 14.02
C HIS A 249 -2.07 27.63 14.88
N ASP A 250 -3.06 27.44 15.76
CA ASP A 250 -3.18 26.23 16.59
C ASP A 250 -3.40 24.98 15.73
N LEU A 251 -4.12 25.11 14.61
CA LEU A 251 -4.39 24.04 13.65
C LEU A 251 -3.12 23.64 12.88
N GLU A 252 -2.29 24.59 12.46
CA GLU A 252 -0.96 24.33 11.87
C GLU A 252 -0.04 23.58 12.87
N ILE A 253 -0.04 23.99 14.13
CA ILE A 253 0.73 23.32 15.19
C ILE A 253 0.21 21.90 15.42
N TRP A 254 -1.12 21.72 15.47
CA TRP A 254 -1.76 20.41 15.60
C TRP A 254 -1.40 19.48 14.43
N GLU A 255 -1.34 20.03 13.21
CA GLU A 255 -0.95 19.31 12.00
C GLU A 255 0.47 18.76 12.08
N ALA A 256 1.40 19.55 12.64
CA ALA A 256 2.81 19.22 12.76
C ALA A 256 3.15 18.36 13.99
N SER A 257 2.22 18.17 14.92
CA SER A 257 2.48 17.46 16.18
C SER A 257 2.45 15.94 16.03
N GLU A 258 3.52 15.27 16.46
CA GLU A 258 3.60 13.80 16.55
C GLU A 258 2.69 13.22 17.66
N LYS A 259 2.36 14.03 18.68
CA LYS A 259 1.46 13.63 19.77
C LYS A 259 0.14 14.38 19.64
N ARG A 260 -0.94 13.62 19.45
CA ARG A 260 -2.29 14.16 19.39
C ARG A 260 -2.95 14.08 20.76
N GLU A 261 -3.43 15.21 21.24
CA GLU A 261 -4.24 15.34 22.44
C GLU A 261 -5.66 15.76 22.05
N ILE A 262 -6.65 15.38 22.86
CA ILE A 262 -8.05 15.76 22.66
C ILE A 262 -8.21 17.27 22.81
N GLN A 263 -8.90 17.90 21.86
CA GLN A 263 -9.01 19.36 21.78
C GLN A 263 -10.33 19.91 22.34
N GLU A 264 -11.33 19.06 22.61
CA GLU A 264 -12.66 19.44 23.14
C GLU A 264 -13.36 20.58 22.36
N ARG A 265 -13.18 20.63 21.02
CA ARG A 265 -13.74 21.69 20.16
C ARG A 265 -15.06 21.33 19.46
N LEU A 266 -15.26 20.04 19.18
CA LEU A 266 -16.43 19.55 18.46
C LEU A 266 -17.34 18.77 19.40
N ASP A 267 -18.65 18.90 19.20
CA ASP A 267 -19.63 18.08 19.90
C ASP A 267 -19.79 16.69 19.25
N THR A 268 -20.56 15.82 19.91
CA THR A 268 -20.77 14.44 19.43
C THR A 268 -21.44 14.39 18.06
N HIS A 269 -22.41 15.26 17.78
CA HIS A 269 -23.12 15.26 16.50
C HIS A 269 -22.17 15.64 15.35
N GLN A 270 -21.38 16.70 15.55
CA GLN A 270 -20.38 17.15 14.56
C GLN A 270 -19.34 16.08 14.27
N VAL A 271 -18.86 15.36 15.31
CA VAL A 271 -17.91 14.26 15.13
C VAL A 271 -18.55 13.07 14.41
N ILE A 272 -19.81 12.74 14.69
CA ILE A 272 -20.55 11.68 13.97
C ILE A 272 -20.70 12.04 12.49
N GLU A 273 -21.07 13.28 12.19
CA GLU A 273 -21.27 13.75 10.81
C GLU A 273 -19.97 13.67 9.99
N ALA A 274 -18.84 14.12 10.54
CA ALA A 274 -17.54 13.93 9.87
C ALA A 274 -17.16 12.46 9.75
N SER A 275 -17.41 11.67 10.79
CA SER A 275 -17.11 10.25 10.77
C SER A 275 -17.91 9.54 9.68
N ALA A 276 -19.15 9.96 9.41
CA ALA A 276 -19.98 9.40 8.35
C ALA A 276 -19.34 9.58 6.96
N GLN A 277 -18.74 10.75 6.67
CA GLN A 277 -18.05 10.98 5.39
C GLN A 277 -16.82 10.05 5.23
N ILE A 278 -16.06 9.85 6.31
CA ILE A 278 -14.94 8.89 6.32
C ILE A 278 -15.46 7.46 6.07
N VAL A 279 -16.52 7.07 6.79
CA VAL A 279 -17.10 5.72 6.77
C VAL A 279 -17.76 5.41 5.41
N GLU A 280 -18.36 6.39 4.73
CA GLU A 280 -18.96 6.21 3.41
C GLU A 280 -17.93 5.74 2.37
N HIS A 281 -16.74 6.34 2.39
CA HIS A 281 -15.64 5.90 1.54
C HIS A 281 -14.94 4.67 2.11
N MET A 282 -14.92 4.52 3.44
CA MET A 282 -14.08 3.56 4.16
C MET A 282 -14.80 2.92 5.35
N PRO A 283 -15.66 1.91 5.11
CA PRO A 283 -16.48 1.31 6.18
C PRO A 283 -15.67 0.70 7.33
N GLU A 284 -14.46 0.23 7.03
CA GLU A 284 -13.56 -0.45 7.97
C GLU A 284 -12.60 0.52 8.69
N ALA A 285 -12.87 1.83 8.66
CA ALA A 285 -12.06 2.82 9.37
C ALA A 285 -12.00 2.51 10.87
N GLU A 286 -10.78 2.39 11.42
CA GLU A 286 -10.57 2.04 12.83
C GLU A 286 -10.51 3.28 13.72
N LEU A 287 -11.24 3.27 14.84
CA LEU A 287 -11.08 4.18 15.96
C LEU A 287 -10.06 3.59 16.94
N LYS A 288 -8.99 4.34 17.21
CA LYS A 288 -7.96 3.94 18.18
C LYS A 288 -7.60 5.08 19.11
N MET A 289 -7.84 4.91 20.41
CA MET A 289 -7.52 5.90 21.43
C MET A 289 -6.92 5.26 22.68
N LYS A 290 -6.17 6.06 23.46
CA LYS A 290 -5.69 5.67 24.78
C LYS A 290 -6.36 6.52 25.86
N LEU A 291 -6.94 5.84 26.84
CA LEU A 291 -7.54 6.44 28.02
C LEU A 291 -6.70 6.03 29.24
N GLY A 292 -5.74 6.88 29.62
CA GLY A 292 -4.69 6.49 30.56
C GLY A 292 -3.86 5.32 30.00
N GLU A 293 -3.78 4.22 30.74
CA GLU A 293 -3.09 2.98 30.31
C GLU A 293 -3.99 2.04 29.49
N THR A 294 -5.28 2.36 29.32
CA THR A 294 -6.23 1.50 28.59
C THR A 294 -6.25 1.89 27.11
N GLU A 295 -6.02 0.92 26.23
CA GLU A 295 -6.16 1.09 24.78
C GLU A 295 -7.56 0.66 24.35
N ILE A 296 -8.29 1.55 23.68
CA ILE A 296 -9.62 1.30 23.13
C ILE A 296 -9.50 1.22 21.61
N LYS A 297 -10.03 0.14 21.02
CA LYS A 297 -10.08 -0.11 19.57
C LYS A 297 -11.49 -0.50 19.17
N GLY A 298 -11.98 0.05 18.07
CA GLY A 298 -13.28 -0.27 17.48
C GLY A 298 -13.38 0.29 16.06
N LEU A 299 -14.55 0.21 15.44
CA LEU A 299 -14.79 0.91 14.17
C LEU A 299 -15.10 2.38 14.45
N LEU A 300 -14.73 3.27 13.52
CA LEU A 300 -15.08 4.68 13.61
C LEU A 300 -16.60 4.89 13.54
N ALA A 301 -17.29 4.04 12.78
CA ALA A 301 -18.76 4.03 12.69
C ALA A 301 -19.47 3.73 14.02
N ASP A 302 -18.76 3.10 14.96
CA ASP A 302 -19.28 2.78 16.29
C ASP A 302 -19.26 3.99 17.23
N PHE A 303 -18.49 5.04 16.90
CA PHE A 303 -18.42 6.25 17.71
C PHE A 303 -19.75 6.99 17.73
N GLY A 304 -20.25 7.29 18.93
CA GLY A 304 -21.56 7.90 19.14
C GLY A 304 -22.73 6.93 19.11
N ASN A 305 -22.51 5.67 18.68
CA ASN A 305 -23.53 4.62 18.64
C ASN A 305 -23.33 3.59 19.76
N THR A 306 -22.19 2.90 19.79
CA THR A 306 -21.87 1.89 20.80
C THR A 306 -20.62 2.27 21.60
N ILE A 307 -19.78 3.18 21.09
CA ILE A 307 -18.63 3.76 21.79
C ILE A 307 -18.92 5.22 22.07
N HIS A 308 -18.99 5.60 23.34
CA HIS A 308 -19.22 6.98 23.77
C HIS A 308 -18.07 7.47 24.65
N LEU A 309 -17.73 8.75 24.51
CA LEU A 309 -16.75 9.42 25.34
C LEU A 309 -17.43 10.55 26.12
N ALA A 310 -17.22 10.57 27.44
CA ALA A 310 -17.80 11.55 28.33
C ALA A 310 -16.76 12.06 29.34
N LYS A 311 -17.13 13.12 30.08
CA LYS A 311 -16.30 13.68 31.15
C LYS A 311 -17.09 13.73 32.46
N VAL A 312 -16.52 13.15 33.52
CA VAL A 312 -17.10 13.16 34.87
C VAL A 312 -16.03 13.66 35.83
N ASN A 313 -16.31 14.74 36.57
CA ASN A 313 -15.36 15.39 37.49
C ASN A 313 -13.99 15.70 36.85
N GLY A 314 -13.99 16.16 35.60
CA GLY A 314 -12.76 16.50 34.88
C GLY A 314 -11.99 15.30 34.32
N ARG A 315 -12.43 14.06 34.56
CA ARG A 315 -11.81 12.84 34.04
C ARG A 315 -12.59 12.30 32.85
N TYR A 316 -11.87 11.83 31.85
CA TYR A 316 -12.46 11.17 30.69
C TYR A 316 -12.93 9.75 31.05
N VAL A 317 -14.13 9.41 30.56
CA VAL A 317 -14.76 8.10 30.73
C VAL A 317 -15.21 7.63 29.37
N ALA A 318 -14.81 6.41 28.99
CA ALA A 318 -15.34 5.73 27.81
C ALA A 318 -16.43 4.74 28.24
N LEU A 319 -17.56 4.78 27.54
CA LEU A 319 -18.70 3.88 27.70
C LEU A 319 -18.80 3.04 26.44
N ILE A 320 -18.87 1.72 26.59
CA ILE A 320 -18.96 0.77 25.48
C ILE A 320 -20.18 -0.11 25.70
N GLU A 321 -21.08 -0.15 24.71
CA GLU A 321 -22.27 -0.97 24.68
C GLU A 321 -22.04 -2.24 23.84
N ALA A 322 -22.43 -3.40 24.38
CA ALA A 322 -22.38 -4.68 23.69
C ALA A 322 -23.43 -5.65 24.26
N GLU A 323 -23.90 -6.58 23.42
CA GLU A 323 -24.86 -7.61 23.85
C GLU A 323 -24.21 -8.73 24.70
N THR A 324 -22.92 -8.99 24.48
CA THR A 324 -22.20 -10.08 25.16
C THR A 324 -20.77 -9.68 25.49
N ILE A 325 -20.22 -10.30 26.55
CA ILE A 325 -18.81 -10.16 26.95
C ILE A 325 -18.14 -11.53 26.79
N SER A 326 -17.00 -11.56 26.11
CA SER A 326 -16.17 -12.76 25.92
C SER A 326 -14.76 -12.55 26.44
N PHE A 327 -14.18 -13.58 27.05
CA PHE A 327 -12.80 -13.56 27.58
C PHE A 327 -11.90 -14.48 26.75
N GLU A 328 -10.63 -14.09 26.58
CA GLU A 328 -9.61 -14.95 25.97
C GLU A 328 -9.18 -16.08 26.93
N LYS A 329 -8.34 -17.02 26.45
CA LYS A 329 -7.86 -18.13 27.28
C LYS A 329 -7.07 -17.63 28.49
N GLY A 330 -7.62 -17.84 29.68
CA GLY A 330 -7.08 -17.48 30.98
C GLY A 330 -8.11 -17.79 32.06
N SER A 331 -7.83 -17.41 33.31
CA SER A 331 -8.85 -17.40 34.36
C SER A 331 -8.73 -16.13 35.16
N SER A 332 -9.78 -15.31 35.14
CA SER A 332 -9.89 -14.06 35.88
C SER A 332 -11.11 -14.11 36.81
N PRO A 333 -10.98 -13.67 38.08
CA PRO A 333 -12.13 -13.54 38.98
C PRO A 333 -13.25 -12.63 38.41
N VAL A 334 -12.92 -11.73 37.48
CA VAL A 334 -13.87 -10.83 36.82
C VAL A 334 -14.90 -11.61 35.98
N GLU A 335 -14.58 -12.82 35.53
CA GLU A 335 -15.52 -13.69 34.80
C GLU A 335 -16.76 -14.06 35.63
N PHE A 336 -16.68 -13.97 36.95
CA PHE A 336 -17.78 -14.23 37.88
C PHE A 336 -18.43 -12.95 38.42
N TYR A 337 -18.00 -11.78 37.95
CA TYR A 337 -18.55 -10.50 38.39
C TYR A 337 -20.01 -10.37 37.96
N LYS A 338 -20.87 -9.99 38.89
CA LYS A 338 -22.26 -9.60 38.60
C LYS A 338 -22.31 -8.10 38.36
N PRO A 339 -22.58 -7.62 37.14
CA PRO A 339 -22.62 -6.19 36.85
C PRO A 339 -23.70 -5.48 37.68
N GLU A 340 -23.34 -4.30 38.19
CA GLU A 340 -24.26 -3.30 38.76
C GLU A 340 -24.95 -2.50 37.64
N GLY A 341 -25.98 -1.73 37.98
CA GLY A 341 -26.63 -0.83 37.01
C GLY A 341 -25.70 0.33 36.61
N LEU A 342 -25.82 0.84 35.38
CA LEU A 342 -24.97 1.93 34.89
C LEU A 342 -25.06 3.18 35.77
N ASP A 343 -26.27 3.58 36.15
CA ASP A 343 -26.50 4.77 36.99
C ASP A 343 -25.78 4.66 38.34
N GLU A 344 -25.75 3.47 38.94
CA GLU A 344 -25.05 3.21 40.21
C GLU A 344 -23.53 3.37 40.06
N VAL A 345 -22.98 2.91 38.92
CA VAL A 345 -21.55 3.06 38.61
C VAL A 345 -21.20 4.53 38.40
N ILE A 346 -22.00 5.27 37.62
CA ILE A 346 -21.78 6.71 37.36
C ILE A 346 -21.88 7.51 38.66
N GLU A 347 -22.85 7.21 39.51
CA GLU A 347 -22.99 7.87 40.82
C GLU A 347 -21.77 7.60 41.70
N ARG A 348 -21.27 6.35 41.74
CA ARG A 348 -20.05 6.00 42.48
C ARG A 348 -18.81 6.71 41.95
N ILE A 349 -18.67 6.85 40.62
CA ILE A 349 -17.57 7.60 40.01
C ILE A 349 -17.69 9.09 40.34
N SER A 350 -18.90 9.64 40.30
CA SER A 350 -19.18 11.04 40.57
C SER A 350 -18.94 11.41 42.05
N ARG A 351 -19.20 10.47 42.97
CA ARG A 351 -18.95 10.62 44.41
C ARG A 351 -17.50 10.42 44.82
N LYS A 352 -16.66 9.84 43.95
CA LYS A 352 -15.20 9.90 44.14
C LYS A 352 -14.77 11.34 43.86
N SER A 353 -14.81 12.17 44.89
CA SER A 353 -14.26 13.52 44.89
C SER A 353 -12.82 13.49 44.36
N VAL A 354 -12.41 14.58 43.73
CA VAL A 354 -11.01 14.88 43.43
C VAL A 354 -10.29 15.06 44.78
N GLU A 355 -9.88 13.96 45.42
CA GLU A 355 -8.72 14.00 46.30
C GLU A 355 -7.52 14.21 45.37
N GLU A 356 -6.91 15.40 45.46
CA GLU A 356 -5.65 15.74 44.79
C GLU A 356 -4.54 14.74 45.11
#